data_AF-F0IES9-F1
#
_entry.id   AF-F0IES9-F1
#
_cell.length_a   1.000
_cell.length_b   1.000
_cell.length_c   1.000
_cell.angle_alpha   90.00
_cell.angle_beta   90.00
_cell.angle_gamma   90.00
#
_symmetry.space_group_name_H-M   'P 1'
#
loop_
_entity.id
_entity.type
_entity.pdbx_description
1 polymer ?
#
loop_
_entity_poly.entity_id
_entity_poly.type
_entity_poly.pdbx_seq_one_letter_code
_entity_poly.pdbx_strand_id
1 'polypeptide(L)'
;LIETEFDVENLINRLTSFFNTDALPFFEKWKDLNVLYEYIKDKTEREELSEILGQFWQFKKAIILRLCNDSSYEDFMTKFVNRREEILKMRPESIDVQRYYNASKELKEILDNTKPIYNV
;
A
#
# COMPACT_ATOMS: atom_id res chain seq x y z
N LEU A 1 -36.35 8.88 -12.72
CA LEU A 1 -35.96 10.04 -13.56
C LEU A 1 -36.02 11.28 -12.68
N ILE A 2 -35.25 12.32 -12.99
CA ILE A 2 -35.33 13.62 -12.32
C ILE A 2 -36.22 14.48 -13.20
N GLU A 3 -37.45 14.77 -12.75
CA GLU A 3 -38.48 15.39 -13.60
C GLU A 3 -38.95 16.73 -13.03
N THR A 4 -38.76 16.96 -11.73
CA THR A 4 -39.20 18.16 -11.01
C THR A 4 -38.08 18.82 -10.22
N GLU A 5 -38.27 20.08 -9.82
CA GLU A 5 -37.35 20.77 -8.89
C GLU A 5 -37.23 20.03 -7.55
N PHE A 6 -38.32 19.43 -7.07
CA PHE A 6 -38.30 18.58 -5.88
C PHE A 6 -37.43 17.33 -6.04
N ASP A 7 -37.42 16.71 -7.22
CA ASP A 7 -36.52 15.58 -7.50
C ASP A 7 -35.05 16.00 -7.50
N VAL A 8 -34.76 17.21 -8.01
CA VAL A 8 -33.41 17.79 -7.96
C VAL A 8 -32.99 18.04 -6.51
N GLU A 9 -33.84 18.65 -5.70
CA GLU A 9 -33.57 18.92 -4.28
C GLU A 9 -33.34 17.62 -3.48
N ASN A 10 -34.16 16.60 -3.72
CA ASN A 10 -33.98 15.28 -3.12
C ASN A 10 -32.66 14.62 -3.51
N LEU A 11 -32.26 14.73 -4.78
CA LEU A 11 -30.96 14.20 -5.22
C LEU A 11 -29.82 14.94 -4.51
N ILE A 12 -29.87 16.28 -4.47
CA ILE A 12 -28.86 17.10 -3.78
C ILE A 12 -28.74 16.66 -2.32
N ASN A 13 -29.86 16.56 -1.61
CA ASN A 13 -29.87 16.15 -0.20
C ASN A 13 -29.26 14.76 0.00
N ARG A 14 -29.55 13.80 -0.89
CA ARG A 14 -28.96 12.45 -0.83
C ARG A 14 -27.45 12.47 -1.08
N LEU A 15 -26.99 13.24 -2.07
CA LEU A 15 -25.56 13.37 -2.37
C LEU A 15 -24.81 14.09 -1.25
N THR A 16 -25.37 15.16 -0.70
CA THR A 16 -24.81 15.89 0.44
C THR A 16 -24.75 15.01 1.68
N SER A 17 -25.80 14.23 1.94
CA SER A 17 -25.81 13.26 3.04
C SER A 17 -24.68 12.26 2.87
N PHE A 18 -24.64 11.54 1.74
CA PHE A 18 -23.57 10.57 1.43
C PHE A 18 -22.17 11.19 1.52
N PHE A 19 -21.99 12.40 1.00
CA PHE A 19 -20.71 13.09 1.08
C PHE A 19 -20.28 13.31 2.54
N ASN A 20 -21.19 13.81 3.38
CA ASN A 20 -20.86 14.13 4.77
C ASN A 20 -20.79 12.91 5.69
N THR A 21 -21.57 11.85 5.43
CA THR A 21 -21.66 10.68 6.31
C THR A 21 -20.69 9.57 5.95
N ASP A 22 -20.39 9.41 4.66
CA ASP A 22 -19.61 8.28 4.17
C ASP A 22 -18.30 8.74 3.54
N ALA A 23 -18.37 9.62 2.54
CA ALA A 23 -17.19 9.98 1.74
C ALA A 23 -16.17 10.80 2.54
N LEU A 24 -16.59 11.91 3.16
CA LEU A 24 -15.70 12.81 3.88
C LEU A 24 -15.01 12.11 5.06
N PRO A 25 -15.71 11.41 5.97
CA PRO A 25 -15.06 10.69 7.06
C PRO A 25 -14.08 9.61 6.56
N PHE A 26 -14.40 8.95 5.46
CA PHE A 26 -13.49 7.98 4.84
C PHE A 26 -12.19 8.65 4.38
N PHE A 27 -12.28 9.73 3.60
CA PHE A 27 -11.08 10.42 3.10
C PHE A 27 -10.29 11.12 4.20
N GLU A 28 -10.95 11.64 5.24
CA GLU A 28 -10.27 12.19 6.41
C GLU A 28 -9.51 11.11 7.19
N LYS A 29 -10.10 9.91 7.30
CA LYS A 29 -9.44 8.77 7.93
C LYS A 29 -8.25 8.28 7.10
N TRP A 30 -8.38 8.17 5.78
CA TRP A 30 -7.35 7.63 4.89
C TRP A 30 -6.56 8.71 4.15
N LYS A 31 -6.29 9.82 4.83
CA LYS A 31 -5.71 11.02 4.24
C LYS A 31 -4.23 10.92 3.87
N ASP A 32 -3.49 10.02 4.52
CA ASP A 32 -2.04 9.89 4.35
C ASP A 32 -1.55 8.45 4.64
N LEU A 33 -0.28 8.21 4.33
CA LEU A 33 0.35 6.89 4.52
C LEU A 33 0.61 6.55 5.99
N ASN A 34 0.66 7.53 6.91
CA ASN A 34 0.89 7.25 8.33
C ASN A 34 -0.25 6.40 8.91
N VAL A 35 -1.48 6.65 8.46
CA VAL A 35 -2.63 5.85 8.87
C VAL A 35 -2.41 4.39 8.48
N LEU A 36 -2.07 4.12 7.21
CA LEU A 36 -1.80 2.76 6.74
C LEU A 36 -0.60 2.13 7.45
N TYR A 37 0.46 2.91 7.71
CA TYR A 37 1.63 2.48 8.46
C TYR A 37 1.26 1.96 9.86
N GLU A 38 0.45 2.70 10.61
CA GLU A 38 -0.01 2.28 11.94
C GLU A 38 -0.74 0.94 11.93
N TYR A 39 -1.45 0.61 10.84
CA TYR A 39 -2.12 -0.69 10.69
C TYR A 39 -1.16 -1.85 10.41
N ILE A 40 0.02 -1.61 9.81
CA ILE A 40 0.90 -2.67 9.30
C ILE A 40 2.26 -2.81 10.00
N LYS A 41 2.70 -1.80 10.78
CA LYS A 41 4.07 -1.74 11.31
C LYS A 41 4.45 -2.97 12.13
N ASP A 42 3.55 -3.45 12.98
CA ASP A 42 3.77 -4.61 13.85
C ASP A 42 3.41 -5.97 13.20
N LYS A 43 2.89 -5.95 11.96
CA LYS A 43 2.37 -7.15 11.30
C LYS A 43 3.44 -7.86 10.51
N THR A 44 3.68 -9.14 10.77
CA THR A 44 4.68 -9.95 10.03
C THR A 44 4.05 -11.02 9.15
N GLU A 45 2.83 -11.44 9.46
CA GLU A 45 2.19 -12.57 8.81
C GLU A 45 1.63 -12.21 7.44
N ARG A 46 1.77 -13.16 6.51
CA ARG A 46 1.35 -13.00 5.11
C ARG A 46 -0.15 -12.71 5.05
N GLU A 47 -0.96 -13.45 5.80
CA GLU A 47 -2.41 -13.42 5.76
C GLU A 47 -2.90 -12.03 6.16
N GLU A 48 -2.44 -11.50 7.29
CA GLU A 48 -2.81 -10.16 7.77
C GLU A 48 -2.39 -9.06 6.77
N LEU A 49 -1.16 -9.15 6.26
CA LEU A 49 -0.65 -8.16 5.31
C LEU A 49 -1.34 -8.26 3.94
N SER A 50 -1.76 -9.46 3.53
CA SER A 50 -2.50 -9.66 2.28
C SER A 50 -3.96 -9.19 2.40
N GLU A 51 -4.58 -9.29 3.58
CA GLU A 51 -5.92 -8.75 3.82
C GLU A 51 -5.93 -7.21 3.73
N ILE A 52 -4.89 -6.56 4.24
CA ILE A 52 -4.79 -5.10 4.28
C ILE A 52 -4.25 -4.53 2.96
N LEU A 53 -3.11 -5.05 2.48
CA LEU A 53 -2.39 -4.50 1.33
C LEU A 53 -2.71 -5.24 0.02
N GLY A 54 -3.42 -6.37 0.07
CA GLY A 54 -3.79 -7.14 -1.11
C GLY A 54 -2.60 -7.84 -1.78
N GLN A 55 -2.73 -8.04 -3.10
CA GLN A 55 -1.64 -8.57 -3.90
C GLN A 55 -0.39 -7.66 -3.84
N PHE A 56 0.78 -8.29 -3.93
CA PHE A 56 2.09 -7.62 -3.86
C PHE A 56 2.33 -6.86 -2.54
N TRP A 57 1.75 -7.34 -1.43
CA TRP A 57 1.88 -6.70 -0.13
C TRP A 57 3.34 -6.46 0.28
N GLN A 58 4.29 -7.30 -0.13
CA GLN A 58 5.71 -7.12 0.22
C GLN A 58 6.28 -5.81 -0.36
N PHE A 59 5.95 -5.53 -1.63
CA PHE A 59 6.37 -4.30 -2.31
C PHE A 59 5.74 -3.08 -1.64
N LYS A 60 4.44 -3.15 -1.36
CA LYS A 60 3.69 -2.07 -0.69
C LYS A 60 4.22 -1.82 0.72
N LYS A 61 4.49 -2.88 1.48
CA LYS A 61 5.07 -2.77 2.83
C LYS A 61 6.45 -2.12 2.79
N ALA A 62 7.34 -2.53 1.89
CA ALA A 62 8.65 -1.89 1.74
C ALA A 62 8.54 -0.38 1.46
N ILE A 63 7.63 0.02 0.55
CA ILE A 63 7.36 1.42 0.25
C ILE A 63 6.87 2.17 1.49
N ILE A 64 5.89 1.62 2.21
CA ILE A 64 5.33 2.26 3.40
C ILE A 64 6.41 2.43 4.47
N LEU A 65 7.17 1.38 4.80
CA LEU A 65 8.26 1.45 5.78
C LEU A 65 9.30 2.51 5.38
N ARG A 66 9.70 2.56 4.10
CA ARG A 66 10.68 3.55 3.63
C ARG A 66 10.15 4.97 3.74
N LEU A 67 8.96 5.22 3.20
CA LEU A 67 8.39 6.57 3.16
C LEU A 67 8.03 7.08 4.55
N CYS A 68 7.76 6.18 5.50
CA CYS A 68 7.52 6.49 6.90
C CYS A 68 8.78 6.44 7.77
N ASN A 69 9.98 6.34 7.19
CA ASN A 69 11.24 6.34 7.95
C ASN A 69 11.34 5.26 9.05
N ASP A 70 10.69 4.10 8.85
CA ASP A 70 10.72 3.01 9.81
C ASP A 70 12.11 2.34 9.82
N SER A 71 12.67 2.18 11.02
CA SER A 71 14.00 1.58 11.22
C SER A 71 14.14 0.13 10.71
N SER A 72 13.03 -0.60 10.58
CA SER A 72 12.98 -1.97 10.08
C SER A 72 13.03 -2.08 8.56
N TYR A 73 12.93 -0.96 7.82
CA TYR A 73 12.94 -0.95 6.36
C TYR A 73 14.12 -1.73 5.78
N GLU A 74 15.35 -1.45 6.23
CA GLU A 74 16.56 -2.06 5.65
C GLU A 74 16.58 -3.58 5.84
N ASP A 75 16.24 -4.06 7.05
CA ASP A 75 16.18 -5.48 7.35
C ASP A 75 15.07 -6.17 6.54
N PHE A 76 13.88 -5.57 6.48
CA PHE A 76 12.76 -6.10 5.71
C PHE A 76 13.10 -6.19 4.22
N MET A 77 13.62 -5.10 3.63
CA MET A 77 13.92 -5.04 2.20
C MET A 77 15.04 -6.01 1.82
N THR A 78 16.07 -6.13 2.66
CA THR A 78 17.17 -7.08 2.45
C THR A 78 16.66 -8.52 2.49
N LYS A 79 15.87 -8.90 3.50
CA LYS A 79 15.25 -10.23 3.57
C LYS A 79 14.35 -10.50 2.37
N PHE A 80 13.57 -9.51 1.95
CA PHE A 80 12.67 -9.64 0.82
C PHE A 80 13.43 -9.95 -0.48
N VAL A 81 14.47 -9.17 -0.81
CA VAL A 81 15.29 -9.37 -2.02
C VAL A 81 16.04 -10.70 -1.97
N ASN A 82 16.69 -11.02 -0.84
CA ASN A 82 17.42 -12.28 -0.66
C ASN A 82 16.50 -13.49 -0.88
N ARG A 83 15.27 -13.43 -0.35
CA ARG A 83 14.30 -14.50 -0.56
C ARG A 83 13.92 -14.65 -2.04
N ARG A 84 13.80 -13.55 -2.79
CA ARG A 84 13.54 -13.63 -4.24
C ARG A 84 14.74 -14.21 -5.00
N GLU A 85 15.95 -13.88 -4.59
CA GLU A 85 17.18 -14.44 -5.16
C GLU A 85 17.26 -15.96 -4.95
N GLU A 86 16.95 -16.45 -3.74
CA GLU A 86 16.88 -17.89 -3.44
C GLU A 86 15.89 -18.61 -4.35
N ILE A 87 14.69 -18.04 -4.53
CA ILE A 87 13.66 -18.63 -5.40
C ILE A 87 14.13 -18.63 -6.85
N LEU A 88 14.82 -17.59 -7.31
CA LEU A 88 15.42 -17.54 -8.64
C LEU A 88 16.49 -18.63 -8.83
N LYS A 89 17.33 -18.89 -7.82
CA LYS A 89 18.31 -19.99 -7.88
C LYS A 89 17.64 -21.36 -8.01
N MET A 90 16.47 -21.54 -7.40
CA MET A 90 15.71 -22.79 -7.47
C MET A 90 14.94 -22.96 -8.79
N ARG A 91 14.53 -21.86 -9.43
CA ARG A 91 13.69 -21.85 -10.64
C ARG A 91 14.17 -20.80 -11.65
N PRO A 92 15.42 -20.92 -12.15
CA PRO A 92 16.02 -19.90 -13.01
C PRO A 92 15.29 -19.73 -14.33
N GLU A 93 14.66 -20.79 -14.84
CA GLU A 93 13.89 -20.80 -16.09
C GLU A 93 12.53 -20.07 -16.00
N SER A 94 12.02 -19.83 -14.80
CA SER A 94 10.72 -19.20 -14.62
C SER A 94 10.80 -17.69 -14.88
N ILE A 95 10.17 -17.26 -15.97
CA ILE A 95 10.09 -15.84 -16.36
C ILE A 95 9.45 -14.99 -15.25
N ASP A 96 8.41 -15.51 -14.59
CA ASP A 96 7.74 -14.78 -13.50
C ASP A 96 8.66 -14.60 -12.29
N VAL A 97 9.43 -15.63 -11.93
CA VAL A 97 10.41 -15.54 -10.84
C VAL A 97 11.50 -14.53 -11.18
N GLN A 98 12.01 -14.54 -12.41
CA GLN A 98 12.99 -13.55 -12.88
C GLN A 98 12.44 -12.12 -12.79
N ARG A 99 11.21 -11.90 -13.29
CA ARG A 99 10.54 -10.59 -13.23
C ARG A 99 10.36 -10.10 -11.80
N TYR A 100 9.87 -10.96 -10.90
CA TYR A 100 9.68 -10.60 -9.49
C TYR A 100 11.00 -10.25 -8.79
N TYR A 101 12.07 -11.02 -9.05
CA TYR A 101 13.38 -10.73 -8.48
C TYR A 101 13.92 -9.39 -8.99
N ASN A 102 13.88 -9.15 -10.30
CA ASN A 102 14.35 -7.89 -10.88
C ASN A 102 13.56 -6.70 -10.34
N ALA A 103 12.22 -6.81 -10.28
CA ALA A 103 11.37 -5.77 -9.70
C ALA A 103 11.69 -5.51 -8.21
N SER A 104 12.02 -6.56 -7.43
CA SER A 104 12.41 -6.38 -6.02
C SER A 104 13.73 -5.64 -5.87
N LYS A 105 14.70 -5.89 -6.78
CA LYS A 105 15.98 -5.17 -6.79
C LYS A 105 15.81 -3.70 -7.20
N GLU A 106 15.08 -3.47 -8.29
CA GLU A 106 14.78 -2.13 -8.79
C GLU A 106 14.05 -1.31 -7.71
N LEU A 107 13.06 -1.91 -7.04
CA LEU A 107 12.39 -1.25 -5.93
C LEU A 107 13.38 -0.87 -4.82
N LYS A 108 14.30 -1.76 -4.43
CA LYS A 108 15.29 -1.45 -3.38
C LYS A 108 16.13 -0.25 -3.79
N GLU A 109 16.67 -0.26 -5.01
CA GLU A 109 17.50 0.83 -5.52
C GLU A 109 16.74 2.17 -5.51
N ILE A 110 15.49 2.19 -5.97
CA ILE A 110 14.66 3.38 -5.96
C ILE A 110 14.41 3.86 -4.53
N LEU A 111 14.01 2.95 -3.63
CA LEU A 111 13.67 3.29 -2.25
C LEU A 111 14.87 3.77 -1.43
N ASP A 112 16.04 3.15 -1.59
CA ASP A 112 17.27 3.55 -0.92
C ASP A 112 17.66 5.00 -1.29
N ASN A 113 17.42 5.39 -2.55
CA ASN A 113 17.65 6.75 -3.05
C ASN A 113 16.49 7.72 -2.78
N THR A 114 15.34 7.23 -2.34
CA THR A 114 14.16 8.05 -2.03
C THR A 114 14.22 8.52 -0.57
N LYS A 115 14.09 9.82 -0.33
CA LYS A 115 14.00 10.36 1.03
C LYS A 115 12.65 10.00 1.67
N PRO A 116 12.60 9.72 2.98
CA PRO A 116 11.33 9.56 3.68
C PRO A 116 10.50 10.85 3.56
N ILE A 117 9.18 10.67 3.52
CA ILE A 117 8.20 11.77 3.44
C ILE A 117 7.65 12.07 4.83
N TYR A 118 7.47 11.03 5.64
CA TYR A 118 6.94 11.12 6.99
C TYR A 118 8.03 10.74 8.00
N ASN A 119 8.07 11.48 9.10
CA ASN A 119 8.87 11.15 10.27
C ASN A 119 7.87 10.65 11.33
N VAL A 120 7.62 9.34 11.34
CA VAL A 120 6.88 8.66 12.42
C VAL A 120 7.82 8.09 13.46
#